data_AF-A0A9E3PFN8-F1
#
_entry.id   AF-A0A9E3PFN8-F1
#
_cell.length_a   1.000
_cell.length_b   1.000
_cell.length_c   1.000
_cell.angle_alpha   90.00
_cell.angle_beta   90.00
_cell.angle_gamma   90.00
#
_symmetry.space_group_name_H-M   'P 1'
#
loop_
_entity.id
_entity.type
_entity.pdbx_description
1 polymer ?
#
loop_
_entity_poly.entity_id
_entity_poly.type
_entity_poly.pdbx_seq_one_letter_code
_entity_poly.pdbx_strand_id
1 'polypeptide(L)'
;MTPFLVVLCAALNRARGDDRWMPPWLPGRALWYVAPAIGLAAWLFGASLFTAIAATGAYLFWALWEWGRWFDLGRHPEGYNREGVEPTIVELAIGALSFGSDHVALFLRHLMILPGLIVLFWGPGLFWPLALSIAFAAAVVAIHEAAWRFVPTYPIPVAEVATGALWGFLILAA
;
A
#
# COMPACT_ATOMS: atom_id res chain seq x y z
N MET A 1 -13.22 11.80 15.35
CA MET A 1 -13.00 12.00 13.90
C MET A 1 -11.79 11.20 13.42
N THR A 2 -10.68 11.26 14.14
CA THR A 2 -9.41 10.54 13.91
C THR A 2 -9.53 9.01 13.66
N PRO A 3 -10.24 8.20 14.48
CA PRO A 3 -10.31 6.75 14.23
C PRO A 3 -11.10 6.40 12.96
N PHE A 4 -12.02 7.26 12.52
CA PHE A 4 -12.82 7.01 11.32
C PHE A 4 -12.00 7.12 10.04
N LEU A 5 -11.03 8.05 9.97
CA LEU A 5 -10.13 8.14 8.82
C LEU A 5 -9.31 6.86 8.66
N VAL A 6 -8.78 6.33 9.76
CA VAL A 6 -8.01 5.07 9.76
C VAL A 6 -8.85 3.89 9.26
N VAL A 7 -10.07 3.76 9.79
CA VAL A 7 -11.01 2.71 9.36
C VAL A 7 -11.39 2.88 7.89
N LEU A 8 -11.62 4.11 7.42
CA LEU A 8 -11.98 4.38 6.04
C LEU A 8 -10.82 4.08 5.09
N CYS A 9 -9.59 4.48 5.42
CA CYS A 9 -8.41 4.12 4.63
C CYS A 9 -8.17 2.60 4.60
N ALA A 10 -8.45 1.88 5.69
CA ALA A 10 -8.41 0.43 5.74
C ALA A 10 -9.41 -0.21 4.77
N ALA A 11 -10.67 0.24 4.81
CA ALA A 11 -11.73 -0.23 3.92
C ALA A 11 -11.44 0.11 2.45
N LEU A 12 -10.97 1.34 2.17
CA LEU A 12 -10.62 1.79 0.83
C LEU A 12 -9.44 0.98 0.25
N ASN A 13 -8.39 0.73 1.03
CA ASN A 13 -7.26 -0.06 0.55
C ASN A 13 -7.67 -1.52 0.26
N ARG A 14 -8.60 -2.08 1.06
CA ARG A 14 -9.19 -3.39 0.77
C ARG A 14 -10.04 -3.36 -0.50
N ALA A 15 -10.86 -2.34 -0.70
CA ALA A 15 -11.64 -2.15 -1.93
C ALA A 15 -10.73 -2.01 -3.17
N ARG A 16 -9.53 -1.43 -3.02
CA ARG A 16 -8.54 -1.39 -4.11
C ARG A 16 -7.98 -2.78 -4.46
N GLY A 17 -7.91 -3.69 -3.48
CA GLY A 17 -7.43 -5.06 -3.65
C GLY A 17 -8.46 -6.06 -4.19
N ASP A 18 -9.73 -5.65 -4.30
CA ASP A 18 -10.83 -6.51 -4.76
C ASP A 18 -11.80 -5.66 -5.56
N ASP A 19 -11.80 -5.81 -6.88
CA ASP A 19 -12.61 -5.04 -7.81
C ASP A 19 -14.02 -5.61 -8.01
N ARG A 20 -14.43 -6.65 -7.29
CA ARG A 20 -15.78 -7.24 -7.41
C ARG A 20 -16.92 -6.28 -7.03
N TRP A 21 -16.62 -5.22 -6.28
CA TRP A 21 -17.60 -4.16 -6.00
C TRP A 21 -17.81 -3.23 -7.19
N MET A 22 -16.88 -3.21 -8.16
CA MET A 22 -17.00 -2.38 -9.35
C MET A 22 -18.02 -3.00 -10.30
N PRO A 23 -19.11 -2.30 -10.63
CA PRO A 23 -20.00 -2.77 -11.67
C PRO A 23 -19.28 -2.79 -13.04
N PRO A 24 -19.67 -3.68 -13.97
CA PRO A 24 -18.98 -3.86 -15.25
C PRO A 24 -18.91 -2.63 -16.16
N TRP A 25 -19.74 -1.61 -15.90
CA TRP A 25 -19.77 -0.37 -16.67
C TRP A 25 -18.76 0.67 -16.17
N LEU A 26 -18.13 0.49 -15.00
CA LEU A 26 -17.07 1.39 -14.55
C LEU A 26 -15.75 1.05 -15.26
N PRO A 27 -15.15 1.98 -16.00
CA PRO A 27 -13.91 1.71 -16.72
C PRO A 27 -12.71 1.62 -15.77
N GLY A 28 -11.70 0.85 -16.17
CA GLY A 28 -10.38 0.82 -15.54
C GLY A 28 -10.30 0.02 -14.24
N ARG A 29 -9.31 0.35 -13.41
CA ARG A 29 -8.98 -0.35 -12.15
C ARG A 29 -9.60 0.35 -10.94
N ALA A 30 -9.92 -0.42 -9.89
CA ALA A 30 -10.36 0.10 -8.58
C ALA A 30 -9.45 1.21 -8.03
N LEU A 31 -8.15 1.13 -8.33
CA LEU A 31 -7.15 2.15 -7.99
C LEU A 31 -7.57 3.58 -8.36
N TRP A 32 -8.13 3.78 -9.56
CA TRP A 32 -8.46 5.12 -10.06
C TRP A 32 -9.61 5.78 -9.29
N TYR A 33 -10.39 5.00 -8.56
CA TYR A 33 -11.49 5.47 -7.72
C TYR A 33 -11.06 5.55 -6.26
N VAL A 34 -10.29 4.58 -5.79
CA VAL A 34 -9.82 4.55 -4.40
C VAL A 34 -8.81 5.65 -4.11
N ALA A 35 -7.86 5.92 -5.00
CA ALA A 35 -6.85 6.95 -4.77
C ALA A 35 -7.46 8.35 -4.50
N PRO A 36 -8.38 8.89 -5.33
CA PRO A 36 -9.04 10.15 -5.02
C PRO A 36 -9.97 10.05 -3.80
N ALA A 37 -10.57 8.89 -3.52
CA ALA A 37 -11.37 8.69 -2.31
C ALA A 37 -10.53 8.79 -1.03
N ILE A 38 -9.26 8.36 -1.05
CA ILE A 38 -8.32 8.53 0.07
C ILE A 38 -8.07 10.02 0.35
N GLY A 39 -7.80 10.84 -0.68
CA GLY A 39 -7.64 12.28 -0.50
C GLY A 39 -8.91 12.99 -0.06
N LEU A 40 -10.06 12.61 -0.64
CA LEU A 40 -11.36 13.13 -0.22
C LEU A 40 -11.63 12.80 1.25
N ALA A 41 -11.33 11.58 1.69
CA ALA A 41 -11.42 11.20 3.09
C ALA A 41 -10.52 12.09 3.95
N ALA A 42 -9.25 12.28 3.58
CA ALA A 42 -8.34 13.16 4.30
C ALA A 42 -8.95 14.56 4.50
N TRP A 43 -9.46 15.17 3.42
CA TRP A 43 -10.08 16.49 3.45
C TRP A 43 -11.33 16.56 4.34
N LEU A 44 -12.26 15.59 4.19
CA LEU A 44 -13.49 15.52 4.99
C LEU A 44 -13.22 15.32 6.48
N PHE A 45 -12.09 14.71 6.84
CA PHE A 45 -11.66 14.50 8.21
C PHE A 45 -10.69 15.57 8.74
N GLY A 46 -10.60 16.72 8.06
CA GLY A 46 -9.97 17.94 8.58
C GLY A 46 -8.54 18.20 8.09
N ALA A 47 -8.01 17.40 7.18
CA ALA A 47 -6.72 17.69 6.55
C ALA A 47 -6.81 18.91 5.62
N SER A 48 -5.68 19.60 5.43
CA SER A 48 -5.61 20.69 4.46
C SER A 48 -5.87 20.20 3.03
N LEU A 49 -6.29 21.09 2.13
CA LEU A 49 -6.44 20.75 0.71
C LEU A 49 -5.12 20.22 0.11
N PHE A 50 -4.00 20.81 0.53
CA PHE A 50 -2.67 20.34 0.12
C PHE A 50 -2.42 18.90 0.58
N THR A 51 -2.65 18.59 1.87
CA THR A 51 -2.49 17.24 2.42
C THR A 51 -3.38 16.23 1.71
N ALA A 52 -4.61 16.60 1.35
CA ALA A 52 -5.54 15.74 0.61
C ALA A 52 -5.06 15.42 -0.81
N ILE A 53 -4.56 16.42 -1.54
CA ILE A 53 -3.99 16.24 -2.88
C ILE A 53 -2.70 15.41 -2.80
N ALA A 54 -1.83 15.71 -1.84
CA ALA A 54 -0.61 14.97 -1.58
C ALA A 54 -0.90 13.50 -1.24
N ALA A 55 -1.88 13.22 -0.37
CA ALA A 55 -2.31 11.87 -0.04
C ALA A 55 -2.85 11.12 -1.27
N THR A 56 -3.64 11.78 -2.11
CA THR A 56 -4.13 11.20 -3.38
C THR A 56 -2.97 10.78 -4.28
N GLY A 57 -2.04 11.70 -4.54
CA GLY A 57 -0.89 11.45 -5.41
C GLY A 57 0.06 10.41 -4.84
N ALA A 58 0.35 10.48 -3.54
CA ALA A 58 1.21 9.54 -2.82
C ALA A 58 0.62 8.12 -2.85
N TYR A 59 -0.66 7.99 -2.50
CA TYR A 59 -1.35 6.70 -2.53
C TYR A 59 -1.40 6.13 -3.94
N LEU A 60 -1.77 6.97 -4.92
CA LEU A 60 -1.82 6.57 -6.32
C LEU A 60 -0.47 6.05 -6.82
N PHE A 61 0.60 6.81 -6.59
CA PHE A 61 1.94 6.43 -7.00
C PHE A 61 2.37 5.12 -6.34
N TRP A 62 2.19 4.99 -5.03
CA TRP A 62 2.54 3.77 -4.29
C TRP A 62 1.75 2.54 -4.80
N ALA A 63 0.46 2.70 -5.05
CA ALA A 63 -0.43 1.60 -5.46
C ALA A 63 -0.46 1.35 -6.98
N LEU A 64 0.15 2.23 -7.79
CA LEU A 64 0.29 2.05 -9.24
C LEU A 64 1.04 0.76 -9.55
N TRP A 65 2.10 0.52 -8.78
CA TRP A 65 2.93 -0.66 -8.84
C TRP A 65 2.21 -1.83 -8.20
N GLU A 66 2.27 -2.98 -8.87
CA GLU A 66 1.72 -4.21 -8.35
C GLU A 66 2.34 -4.56 -6.99
N TRP A 67 1.63 -5.34 -6.18
CA TRP A 67 2.17 -5.83 -4.90
C TRP A 67 3.37 -6.77 -5.09
N GLY A 68 3.56 -7.22 -6.33
CA GLY A 68 4.58 -8.17 -6.73
C GLY A 68 4.13 -9.60 -6.44
N ARG A 69 5.06 -10.54 -6.55
CA ARG A 69 4.84 -11.96 -6.23
C ARG A 69 5.11 -12.29 -4.78
N TRP A 70 5.65 -11.34 -4.02
CA TRP A 70 6.29 -11.57 -2.73
C TRP A 70 5.35 -11.45 -1.52
N PHE A 71 4.07 -11.15 -1.74
CA PHE A 71 3.10 -10.93 -0.66
C PHE A 71 2.75 -12.22 0.11
N ASP A 72 3.05 -13.39 -0.47
CA ASP A 72 2.92 -14.69 0.18
C ASP A 72 4.14 -15.07 1.03
N LEU A 73 5.25 -14.32 0.89
CA LEU A 73 6.48 -14.46 1.64
C LEU A 73 7.07 -15.88 1.53
N GLY A 74 7.11 -16.42 0.32
CA GLY A 74 7.74 -17.70 -0.01
C GLY A 74 6.94 -18.94 0.39
N ARG A 75 5.67 -18.77 0.79
CA ARG A 75 4.81 -19.88 1.23
C ARG A 75 4.22 -20.66 0.08
N HIS A 76 4.10 -20.05 -1.10
CA HIS A 76 3.62 -20.71 -2.30
C HIS A 76 4.72 -20.63 -3.38
N PRO A 77 5.52 -21.69 -3.58
CA PRO A 77 6.66 -21.67 -4.50
C PRO A 77 6.26 -21.44 -5.97
N GLU A 78 5.00 -21.71 -6.32
CA GLU A 78 4.42 -21.46 -7.65
C GLU A 78 3.85 -20.03 -7.79
N GLY A 79 3.86 -19.25 -6.71
CA GLY A 79 3.25 -17.92 -6.63
C GLY A 79 1.73 -18.00 -6.48
N TYR A 80 1.19 -17.42 -5.41
CA TYR A 80 -0.26 -17.36 -5.23
C TYR A 80 -0.91 -16.60 -6.41
N ASN A 81 -1.73 -17.30 -7.22
CA ASN A 81 -2.54 -16.75 -8.32
C ASN A 81 -1.80 -16.11 -9.53
N ARG A 82 -0.53 -16.43 -9.81
CA ARG A 82 0.21 -15.84 -10.95
C ARG A 82 1.00 -16.81 -11.83
N GLU A 83 0.66 -18.10 -11.80
CA GLU A 83 1.20 -19.05 -12.78
C GLU A 83 0.93 -18.55 -14.21
N GLY A 84 1.99 -18.45 -15.02
CA GLY A 84 1.91 -18.04 -16.43
C GLY A 84 1.93 -16.53 -16.71
N VAL A 85 1.98 -15.66 -15.70
CA VAL A 85 2.16 -14.21 -15.91
C VAL A 85 3.65 -13.87 -15.96
N GLU A 86 4.10 -13.07 -16.92
CA GLU A 86 5.49 -12.59 -16.98
C GLU A 86 5.77 -11.50 -15.93
N PRO A 87 6.96 -11.49 -15.31
CA PRO A 87 7.30 -10.47 -14.32
C PRO A 87 7.51 -9.10 -14.97
N THR A 88 7.01 -8.05 -14.34
CA THR A 88 7.25 -6.67 -14.77
C THR A 88 8.70 -6.25 -14.56
N ILE A 89 9.14 -5.18 -15.23
CA ILE A 89 10.50 -4.62 -15.04
C ILE A 89 10.77 -4.26 -13.57
N VAL A 90 9.75 -3.76 -12.86
CA VAL A 90 9.86 -3.44 -11.43
C VAL A 90 10.02 -4.71 -10.59
N GLU A 91 9.27 -5.76 -10.89
CA GLU A 91 9.43 -7.06 -10.22
C GLU A 91 10.81 -7.68 -10.48
N LEU A 92 11.35 -7.57 -11.70
CA LEU A 92 12.69 -8.02 -12.02
C LEU A 92 13.76 -7.23 -11.26
N ALA A 93 13.65 -5.90 -11.21
CA ALA A 93 14.58 -5.04 -10.51
C ALA A 93 14.57 -5.32 -8.99
N ILE A 94 13.39 -5.42 -8.38
CA ILE A 94 13.26 -5.75 -6.96
C ILE A 94 13.74 -7.17 -6.70
N GLY A 95 13.41 -8.13 -7.56
CA GLY A 95 13.88 -9.51 -7.47
C GLY A 95 15.41 -9.59 -7.42
N ALA A 96 16.09 -8.89 -8.32
CA ALA A 96 17.55 -8.82 -8.34
C ALA A 96 18.14 -8.20 -7.05
N LEU A 97 17.55 -7.11 -6.55
CA LEU A 97 18.01 -6.42 -5.33
C LEU A 97 17.67 -7.17 -4.04
N SER A 98 16.67 -8.05 -4.07
CA SER A 98 16.22 -8.83 -2.92
C SER A 98 17.04 -10.08 -2.66
N PHE A 99 17.92 -10.46 -3.59
CA PHE A 99 18.71 -11.70 -3.55
C PHE A 99 17.84 -12.96 -3.33
N GLY A 100 16.61 -12.95 -3.87
CA GLY A 100 15.66 -14.07 -3.77
C GLY A 100 14.87 -14.14 -2.46
N SER A 101 14.96 -13.14 -1.58
CA SER A 101 14.15 -13.07 -0.36
C SER A 101 12.85 -12.29 -0.59
N ASP A 102 11.71 -12.97 -0.44
CA ASP A 102 10.39 -12.32 -0.56
C ASP A 102 10.15 -11.24 0.51
N HIS A 103 10.66 -11.42 1.73
CA HIS A 103 10.59 -10.39 2.78
C HIS A 103 11.34 -9.13 2.37
N VAL A 104 12.55 -9.28 1.80
CA VAL A 104 13.34 -8.13 1.32
C VAL A 104 12.66 -7.51 0.10
N ALA A 105 12.16 -8.32 -0.83
CA ALA A 105 11.47 -7.83 -2.01
C ALA A 105 10.20 -7.04 -1.66
N LEU A 106 9.38 -7.57 -0.74
CA LEU A 106 8.20 -6.88 -0.23
C LEU A 106 8.56 -5.58 0.50
N PHE A 107 9.64 -5.59 1.29
CA PHE A 107 10.16 -4.38 1.92
C PHE A 107 10.56 -3.32 0.89
N LEU A 108 11.39 -3.70 -0.09
CA LEU A 108 11.85 -2.81 -1.16
C LEU A 108 10.68 -2.23 -1.97
N ARG A 109 9.66 -3.04 -2.26
CA ARG A 109 8.43 -2.58 -2.92
C ARG A 109 7.76 -1.47 -2.11
N HIS A 110 7.66 -1.63 -0.79
CA HIS A 110 6.98 -0.65 0.05
C HIS A 110 7.81 0.60 0.32
N LEU A 111 9.15 0.56 0.16
CA LEU A 111 9.98 1.76 0.14
C LEU A 111 9.63 2.74 -1.00
N MET A 112 8.96 2.27 -2.06
CA MET A 112 8.47 3.12 -3.14
C MET A 112 7.40 4.13 -2.68
N ILE A 113 6.96 4.08 -1.42
CA ILE A 113 6.13 5.14 -0.81
C ILE A 113 6.91 6.45 -0.61
N LEU A 114 8.25 6.40 -0.58
CA LEU A 114 9.10 7.54 -0.21
C LEU A 114 8.81 8.84 -0.98
N PRO A 115 8.67 8.86 -2.32
CA PRO A 115 8.31 10.09 -3.04
C PRO A 115 6.99 10.69 -2.55
N GLY A 116 6.02 9.85 -2.22
CA GLY A 116 4.75 10.27 -1.65
C GLY A 116 4.90 10.90 -0.26
N LEU A 117 5.73 10.29 0.61
CA LEU A 117 5.99 10.83 1.95
C LEU A 117 6.78 12.15 1.91
N ILE A 118 7.66 12.35 0.93
CA ILE A 118 8.37 13.63 0.74
C ILE A 118 7.37 14.77 0.47
N VAL A 119 6.34 14.49 -0.33
CA VAL A 119 5.29 15.48 -0.63
C VAL A 119 4.34 15.66 0.56
N LEU A 120 3.94 14.56 1.21
CA LEU A 120 2.99 14.58 2.33
C LEU A 120 3.56 15.31 3.55
N PHE A 121 4.84 15.11 3.85
CA PHE A 121 5.57 15.75 4.95
C PHE A 121 6.57 16.79 4.41
N TRP A 122 6.12 17.63 3.47
CA TRP A 122 6.95 18.70 2.92
C TRP A 122 7.37 19.71 4.01
N GLY A 123 8.65 20.09 4.06
CA GLY A 123 9.15 21.10 5.01
C GLY A 123 10.24 20.63 6.00
N PRO A 124 10.03 19.60 6.85
CA PRO A 124 10.98 19.16 7.89
C PRO A 124 12.30 18.54 7.37
N GLY A 125 12.51 18.50 6.05
CA GLY A 125 13.68 17.89 5.42
C GLY A 125 13.50 16.40 5.12
N LEU A 126 14.47 15.82 4.40
CA LEU A 126 14.35 14.45 3.83
C LEU A 126 14.46 13.33 4.88
N PHE A 127 15.05 13.62 6.04
CA PHE A 127 15.31 12.61 7.07
C PHE A 127 14.02 11.96 7.59
N TRP A 128 12.98 12.78 7.82
CA TRP A 128 11.71 12.29 8.37
C TRP A 128 10.92 11.40 7.37
N PRO A 129 10.69 11.81 6.11
CA PRO A 129 10.12 10.94 5.09
C PRO A 129 10.88 9.63 4.87
N LEU A 130 12.22 9.67 4.95
CA LEU A 130 13.06 8.48 4.80
C LEU A 130 12.88 7.51 5.98
N ALA A 131 12.92 8.01 7.22
CA ALA A 131 12.69 7.17 8.39
C ALA A 131 11.28 6.57 8.37
N LEU A 132 10.27 7.36 8.00
CA LEU A 132 8.89 6.89 7.87
C LEU A 132 8.71 5.87 6.74
N SER A 133 9.39 5.99 5.60
CA SER A 133 9.28 5.00 4.52
C SER A 133 9.83 3.65 4.94
N ILE A 134 10.96 3.63 5.66
CA ILE A 134 11.56 2.42 6.23
C ILE A 134 10.62 1.81 7.27
N ALA A 135 10.09 2.61 8.19
CA ALA A 135 9.17 2.15 9.22
C ALA A 135 7.88 1.59 8.60
N PHE A 136 7.32 2.26 7.60
CA PHE A 136 6.14 1.81 6.87
C PHE A 136 6.41 0.48 6.16
N ALA A 137 7.49 0.38 5.40
CA ALA A 137 7.84 -0.84 4.68
C ALA A 137 8.06 -2.03 5.63
N ALA A 138 8.77 -1.81 6.74
CA ALA A 138 8.97 -2.83 7.76
C ALA A 138 7.64 -3.26 8.41
N ALA A 139 6.77 -2.30 8.73
CA ALA A 139 5.45 -2.57 9.29
C ALA A 139 4.59 -3.40 8.32
N VAL A 140 4.63 -3.11 7.02
CA VAL A 140 3.89 -3.89 6.02
C VAL A 140 4.39 -5.33 5.95
N VAL A 141 5.71 -5.56 5.96
CA VAL A 141 6.26 -6.92 5.99
C VAL A 141 5.83 -7.66 7.26
N ALA A 142 5.91 -7.00 8.42
CA ALA A 142 5.47 -7.58 9.68
C ALA A 142 3.96 -7.91 9.68
N ILE A 143 3.14 -7.04 9.09
CA ILE A 143 1.70 -7.26 8.90
C ILE A 143 1.44 -8.50 8.05
N HIS A 144 2.14 -8.67 6.92
CA HIS A 144 1.97 -9.84 6.07
C HIS A 144 2.40 -11.12 6.80
N GLU A 145 3.54 -11.08 7.47
CA GLU A 145 4.04 -12.21 8.24
C GLU A 145 3.06 -12.58 9.37
N ALA A 146 2.52 -11.60 10.08
CA ALA A 146 1.50 -11.82 11.11
C ALA A 146 0.20 -12.38 10.50
N ALA A 147 -0.28 -11.83 9.39
CA ALA A 147 -1.48 -12.31 8.73
C ALA A 147 -1.35 -13.78 8.29
N TRP A 148 -0.22 -14.15 7.72
CA TRP A 148 0.08 -15.54 7.37
C TRP A 148 0.19 -16.47 8.58
N ARG A 149 0.66 -15.98 9.73
CA ARG A 149 0.76 -16.78 10.96
C ARG A 149 -0.59 -16.96 11.65
N PHE A 150 -1.38 -15.90 11.75
CA PHE A 150 -2.60 -15.89 12.58
C PHE A 150 -3.88 -16.15 11.78
N VAL A 151 -3.91 -15.84 10.49
CA VAL A 151 -5.08 -16.01 9.61
C VAL A 151 -4.64 -16.63 8.27
N PRO A 152 -4.02 -17.83 8.27
CA PRO A 152 -3.41 -18.43 7.07
C PRO A 152 -4.41 -18.72 5.94
N THR A 153 -5.71 -18.84 6.25
CA THR A 153 -6.76 -19.07 5.24
C THR A 153 -7.19 -17.80 4.51
N TYR A 154 -6.90 -16.62 5.07
CA TYR A 154 -7.31 -15.33 4.51
C TYR A 154 -6.29 -14.20 4.78
N PRO A 155 -4.98 -14.42 4.53
CA PRO A 155 -3.93 -13.54 5.03
C PRO A 155 -3.84 -12.23 4.23
N ILE A 156 -4.03 -12.30 2.90
CA ILE A 156 -3.83 -11.14 2.02
C ILE A 156 -4.86 -10.04 2.30
N PRO A 157 -6.17 -10.34 2.39
CA PRO A 157 -7.15 -9.31 2.71
C PRO A 157 -6.95 -8.68 4.09
N VAL A 158 -6.50 -9.46 5.08
CA VAL A 158 -6.15 -8.94 6.42
C VAL A 158 -4.96 -7.98 6.32
N ALA A 159 -3.92 -8.37 5.57
CA ALA A 159 -2.75 -7.53 5.35
C ALA A 159 -3.08 -6.25 4.58
N GLU A 160 -3.98 -6.31 3.60
CA GLU A 160 -4.50 -5.15 2.88
C GLU A 160 -5.24 -4.18 3.80
N VAL A 161 -6.15 -4.67 4.65
CA VAL A 161 -6.87 -3.84 5.62
C VAL A 161 -5.89 -3.12 6.55
N ALA A 162 -4.96 -3.87 7.14
CA ALA A 162 -3.97 -3.32 8.06
C ALA A 162 -3.02 -2.31 7.38
N THR A 163 -2.61 -2.57 6.13
CA THR A 163 -1.80 -1.62 5.34
C THR A 163 -2.58 -0.35 5.00
N GLY A 164 -3.89 -0.45 4.76
CA GLY A 164 -4.75 0.72 4.59
C GLY A 164 -4.89 1.54 5.88
N ALA A 165 -4.93 0.88 7.05
CA ALA A 165 -4.89 1.58 8.33
C ALA A 165 -3.59 2.37 8.51
N LEU A 166 -2.43 1.83 8.09
CA LEU A 166 -1.15 2.55 8.09
C LEU A 166 -1.22 3.85 7.26
N TRP A 167 -1.88 3.81 6.10
CA TRP A 167 -2.12 5.03 5.31
C TRP A 167 -2.94 6.07 6.07
N GLY A 168 -3.99 5.65 6.76
CA GLY A 168 -4.78 6.54 7.61
C GLY A 168 -3.93 7.20 8.69
N PHE A 169 -3.05 6.45 9.35
CA PHE A 169 -2.12 7.00 10.33
C PHE A 169 -1.12 7.99 9.72
N LEU A 170 -0.57 7.70 8.53
CA LEU A 170 0.33 8.62 7.84
C LEU A 170 -0.37 9.94 7.50
N ILE A 171 -1.61 9.90 7.02
CA ILE A 171 -2.39 11.09 6.69
C ILE A 171 -2.70 11.92 7.94
N LEU A 172 -3.01 11.27 9.07
CA LEU A 172 -3.27 11.96 10.33
C LEU A 172 -2.01 12.63 10.91
N ALA A 173 -0.84 12.09 10.61
CA ALA A 173 0.43 12.61 11.09
C ALA A 173 0.96 13.79 10.24
N ALA A 174 0.41 14.00 9.04
CA ALA A 174 0.85 15.00 8.06
C ALA A 174 0.04 16.30 8.14
#